data_AF-A0A2P2L8Z4-F1
#
_entry.id   AF-A0A2P2L8Z4-F1
#
_cell.length_a   1.000
_cell.length_b   1.000
_cell.length_c   1.000
_cell.angle_alpha   90.00
_cell.angle_beta   90.00
_cell.angle_gamma   90.00
#
_symmetry.space_group_name_H-M   'P 1'
#
loop_
_entity.id
_entity.type
_entity.pdbx_description
1 polymer ?
#
loop_
_entity_poly.entity_id
_entity_poly.type
_entity_poly.pdbx_seq_one_letter_code
_entity_poly.pdbx_strand_id
1 'polypeptide(L)'
;MRMAMATATVAVSVLLVLSSFTPSKSDPDFDVRQHLSTVTRYDFVKDIVNTSFVPSDIPNGCRPIHINLVARHGTRSPTKKRMRELDWLAAHLEELIRDAEECNLPLHEVPSWLWGWKSPWRGKSKGGELISKGEDELYHIGIRIREKFPDLFKEEYHPDVYPIKATQVPRASASAVAFGMGLLRDKGSVGPGNHRAFSVISESRASDILLRFFDTCESYKVFRKKQEPAVDKLKEPVLDEITSTLVRRYELNFTRQDIASLWFLCKQEASLLDITDQACGLFSPSEVALLEWTDDLELFILKGYGKSINYRMGVPLLEDVVQSMEHAIKAQEGKSLRNLLLYKSCCCSIRLLSLSQVVAELL
;
A
#
# COMPACT_ATOMS: atom_id res chain seq x y z
N MET A 1 -29.72 -57.69 29.90
CA MET A 1 -28.52 -56.88 30.19
C MET A 1 -28.24 -56.00 28.99
N ARG A 2 -28.51 -54.70 29.09
CA ARG A 2 -28.30 -53.71 28.03
C ARG A 2 -26.84 -53.26 28.08
N MET A 3 -26.10 -53.39 26.98
CA MET A 3 -24.78 -52.77 26.82
C MET A 3 -24.97 -51.29 26.52
N ALA A 4 -24.43 -50.44 27.38
CA ALA A 4 -24.40 -48.99 27.21
C ALA A 4 -23.29 -48.63 26.21
N MET A 5 -23.68 -47.99 25.10
CA MET A 5 -22.77 -47.22 24.25
C MET A 5 -22.39 -45.94 24.99
N ALA A 6 -21.12 -45.78 25.33
CA ALA A 6 -20.57 -44.52 25.81
C ALA A 6 -20.35 -43.59 24.60
N THR A 7 -21.15 -42.54 24.50
CA THR A 7 -20.96 -41.43 23.58
C THR A 7 -19.84 -40.52 24.12
N ALA A 8 -18.69 -40.51 23.44
CA ALA A 8 -17.63 -39.55 23.72
C ALA A 8 -18.06 -38.16 23.21
N THR A 9 -18.40 -37.26 24.12
CA THR A 9 -18.61 -35.84 23.85
C THR A 9 -17.24 -35.16 23.75
N VAL A 10 -16.87 -34.70 22.55
CA VAL A 10 -15.69 -33.85 22.35
C VAL A 10 -16.06 -32.44 22.80
N ALA A 11 -15.60 -32.05 23.99
CA ALA A 11 -15.67 -30.68 24.47
C ALA A 11 -14.63 -29.83 23.72
N VAL A 12 -15.07 -29.06 22.72
CA VAL A 12 -14.24 -28.03 22.10
C VAL A 12 -14.11 -26.88 23.10
N SER A 13 -12.97 -26.84 23.79
CA SER A 13 -12.61 -25.71 24.67
C SER A 13 -12.17 -24.54 23.78
N VAL A 14 -13.08 -23.60 23.53
CA VAL A 14 -12.73 -22.31 22.92
C VAL A 14 -11.99 -21.49 23.99
N LEU A 15 -10.67 -21.49 23.94
CA LEU A 15 -9.83 -20.55 24.67
C LEU A 15 -10.03 -19.17 24.06
N LEU A 16 -11.03 -18.42 24.56
CA LEU A 16 -11.09 -16.98 24.41
C LEU A 16 -9.92 -16.38 25.19
N VAL A 17 -8.83 -16.09 24.49
CA VAL A 17 -7.79 -15.20 25.01
C VAL A 17 -8.39 -13.79 25.03
N LEU A 18 -9.11 -13.48 26.11
CA LEU A 18 -9.41 -12.11 26.48
C LEU A 18 -8.10 -11.50 26.99
N SER A 19 -7.26 -11.04 26.07
CA SER A 19 -6.20 -10.11 26.43
C SER A 19 -6.89 -8.89 27.01
N SER A 20 -6.71 -8.67 28.31
CA SER A 20 -7.15 -7.46 28.99
C SER A 20 -6.47 -6.27 28.31
N PHE A 21 -7.17 -5.59 27.41
CA PHE A 21 -6.72 -4.30 26.88
C PHE A 21 -6.83 -3.28 28.00
N THR A 22 -5.81 -3.23 28.85
CA THR A 22 -5.55 -2.03 29.63
C THR A 22 -5.22 -0.92 28.64
N PRO A 23 -5.86 0.27 28.71
CA PRO A 23 -5.45 1.40 27.90
C PRO A 23 -4.02 1.75 28.33
N SER A 24 -3.06 1.31 27.53
CA SER A 24 -1.66 1.65 27.71
C SER A 24 -1.56 3.16 27.60
N LYS A 25 -0.93 3.79 28.61
CA LYS A 25 -0.36 5.12 28.45
C LYS A 25 0.42 5.15 27.13
N SER A 26 0.30 6.27 26.41
CA SER A 26 1.01 6.56 25.16
C SER A 26 2.41 5.94 25.16
N ASP A 27 2.62 4.96 24.30
CA ASP A 27 3.94 4.43 24.00
C ASP A 27 4.77 5.59 23.41
N PRO A 28 5.84 6.05 24.08
CA PRO A 28 6.64 7.18 23.61
C PRO A 28 7.29 6.93 22.24
N ASP A 29 7.31 5.68 21.75
CA ASP A 29 7.87 5.29 20.46
C ASP A 29 6.83 5.15 19.34
N PHE A 30 5.54 5.38 19.60
CA PHE A 30 4.50 5.23 18.57
C PHE A 30 4.53 6.36 17.52
N ASP A 31 4.86 6.02 16.28
CA ASP A 31 4.76 6.92 15.13
C ASP A 31 3.64 6.46 14.18
N VAL A 32 2.54 7.21 14.15
CA VAL A 32 1.38 6.94 13.28
C VAL A 32 1.77 6.79 11.81
N ARG A 33 2.87 7.41 11.36
CA ARG A 33 3.33 7.34 9.96
C ARG A 33 3.82 5.94 9.56
N GLN A 34 4.09 5.07 10.53
CA GLN A 34 4.41 3.65 10.33
C GLN A 34 3.15 2.77 10.27
N HIS A 35 1.98 3.31 10.64
CA HIS A 35 0.72 2.59 10.85
C HIS A 35 -0.41 3.03 9.91
N LEU A 36 -0.09 3.28 8.63
CA LEU A 36 -1.06 3.79 7.64
C LEU A 36 -1.40 2.75 6.56
N SER A 37 -1.17 1.45 6.81
CA SER A 37 -1.32 0.36 5.83
C SER A 37 -0.61 0.72 4.51
N THR A 38 -1.30 0.59 3.37
CA THR A 38 -0.76 0.91 2.04
C THR A 38 -0.50 2.39 1.80
N VAL A 39 -0.71 3.29 2.77
CA VAL A 39 -0.41 4.72 2.65
C VAL A 39 0.89 5.09 3.36
N THR A 40 1.46 4.17 4.17
CA THR A 40 2.77 4.35 4.79
C THR A 40 3.82 4.63 3.70
N ARG A 41 4.53 5.75 3.83
CA ARG A 41 5.59 6.09 2.89
C ARG A 41 6.80 5.17 3.09
N TYR A 42 7.53 4.96 2.01
CA TYR A 42 8.69 4.06 2.02
C TYR A 42 9.79 4.52 2.99
N ASP A 43 10.01 5.84 3.13
CA ASP A 43 11.04 6.42 4.01
C ASP A 43 10.82 6.14 5.50
N PHE A 44 9.57 5.95 5.95
CA PHE A 44 9.27 5.61 7.35
C PHE A 44 9.51 4.15 7.70
N VAL A 45 9.58 3.26 6.71
CA VAL A 45 9.70 1.81 6.95
C VAL A 45 10.97 1.19 6.36
N LYS A 46 11.72 1.92 5.52
CA LYS A 46 12.93 1.41 4.87
C LYS A 46 14.03 0.98 5.84
N ASP A 47 14.08 1.60 7.02
CA ASP A 47 15.13 1.39 8.03
C ASP A 47 14.62 0.56 9.22
N ILE A 48 13.35 0.11 9.21
CA ILE A 48 12.82 -0.79 10.25
C ILE A 48 13.43 -2.16 10.01
N VAL A 49 14.54 -2.42 10.70
CA VAL A 49 15.19 -3.73 10.70
C VAL A 49 14.37 -4.64 11.60
N ASN A 50 13.53 -5.49 11.01
CA ASN A 50 13.04 -6.66 11.76
C ASN A 50 14.30 -7.42 12.22
N THR A 51 14.43 -7.73 13.51
CA THR A 51 15.56 -8.50 14.05
C THR A 51 15.74 -9.87 13.38
N SER A 52 14.72 -10.32 12.64
CA SER A 52 14.71 -11.54 11.82
C SER A 52 15.20 -11.32 10.37
N PHE A 53 15.37 -10.07 9.93
CA PHE A 53 15.85 -9.73 8.61
C PHE A 53 17.37 -9.59 8.61
N VAL A 54 18.05 -10.60 8.08
CA VAL A 54 19.46 -10.49 7.72
C VAL A 54 19.53 -9.79 6.36
N PRO A 55 20.18 -8.61 6.25
CA PRO A 55 20.42 -8.00 4.95
C PRO A 55 21.08 -9.03 4.04
N SER A 56 20.44 -9.33 2.92
CA SER A 56 20.99 -10.26 1.95
C SER A 56 22.15 -9.57 1.22
N ASP A 57 23.33 -9.65 1.84
CA ASP A 57 24.60 -9.46 1.17
C ASP A 57 24.75 -10.56 0.12
N ILE A 58 25.38 -10.22 -1.00
CA ILE A 58 25.66 -11.20 -2.05
C ILE A 58 26.61 -12.24 -1.44
N PRO A 59 26.24 -13.54 -1.38
CA PRO A 59 27.10 -14.54 -0.75
C PRO A 59 28.46 -14.63 -1.43
N ASN A 60 29.50 -14.95 -0.65
CA ASN A 60 30.85 -15.12 -1.19
C ASN A 60 30.87 -16.15 -2.32
N GLY A 61 31.47 -15.77 -3.46
CA GLY A 61 31.51 -16.61 -4.66
C GLY A 61 30.28 -16.54 -5.56
N CYS A 62 29.22 -15.82 -5.14
CA CYS A 62 28.07 -15.52 -5.98
C CYS A 62 28.23 -14.16 -6.66
N ARG A 63 27.70 -14.02 -7.88
CA ARG A 63 27.50 -12.72 -8.53
C ARG A 63 26.07 -12.63 -9.05
N PRO A 64 25.39 -11.47 -8.90
CA PRO A 64 24.12 -11.23 -9.56
C PRO A 64 24.29 -11.29 -11.08
N ILE A 65 23.35 -11.94 -11.76
CA ILE A 65 23.35 -12.04 -13.23
C ILE A 65 22.06 -11.48 -13.86
N HIS A 66 21.07 -11.18 -13.03
CA HIS A 66 19.74 -10.76 -13.45
C HIS A 66 18.98 -10.11 -12.29
N ILE A 67 18.04 -9.21 -12.59
CA ILE A 67 17.16 -8.59 -11.59
C ILE A 67 15.77 -8.31 -12.16
N ASN A 68 14.75 -8.93 -11.55
CA ASN A 68 13.36 -8.52 -11.72
C ASN A 68 12.94 -7.62 -10.57
N LEU A 69 12.30 -6.47 -10.87
CA LEU A 69 11.74 -5.60 -9.84
C LEU A 69 10.27 -5.28 -10.10
N VAL A 70 9.37 -5.84 -9.31
CA VAL A 70 7.96 -5.43 -9.31
C VAL A 70 7.73 -4.38 -8.22
N ALA A 71 7.58 -3.11 -8.61
CA ALA A 71 7.52 -1.97 -7.69
C ALA A 71 6.17 -1.24 -7.74
N ARG A 72 5.67 -0.75 -6.61
CA ARG A 72 4.51 0.15 -6.63
C ARG A 72 4.88 1.53 -7.19
N HIS A 73 3.88 2.30 -7.61
CA HIS A 73 4.06 3.75 -7.81
C HIS A 73 4.45 4.43 -6.48
N GLY A 74 5.07 5.61 -6.54
CA GLY A 74 5.42 6.36 -5.33
C GLY A 74 4.23 7.02 -4.66
N THR A 75 4.52 7.78 -3.62
CA THR A 75 3.54 8.62 -2.93
C THR A 75 2.81 9.54 -3.91
N ARG A 76 1.48 9.57 -3.79
CA ARG A 76 0.57 10.25 -4.73
C ARG A 76 -0.44 11.12 -4.01
N SER A 77 -1.02 12.09 -4.72
CA SER A 77 -2.19 12.82 -4.22
C SER A 77 -3.42 11.90 -4.09
N PRO A 78 -4.40 12.27 -3.24
CA PRO A 78 -5.70 11.58 -3.20
C PRO A 78 -6.36 11.56 -4.58
N THR A 79 -7.22 10.57 -4.85
CA THR A 79 -7.99 10.59 -6.11
C THR A 79 -9.09 11.65 -6.04
N LYS A 80 -9.60 12.11 -7.20
CA LYS A 80 -10.70 13.11 -7.23
C LYS A 80 -11.91 12.69 -6.38
N LYS A 81 -12.25 11.39 -6.38
CA LYS A 81 -13.33 10.85 -5.54
C LYS A 81 -13.04 11.10 -4.06
N ARG A 82 -11.83 10.75 -3.61
CA ARG A 82 -11.41 10.91 -2.21
C ARG A 82 -11.24 12.38 -1.80
N MET A 83 -10.83 13.26 -2.71
CA MET A 83 -10.79 14.70 -2.45
C MET A 83 -12.20 15.25 -2.16
N ARG A 84 -13.20 14.83 -2.94
CA ARG A 84 -14.61 15.22 -2.69
C ARG A 84 -15.14 14.72 -1.36
N GLU A 85 -14.75 13.51 -0.95
CA GLU A 85 -15.11 12.98 0.36
C GLU A 85 -14.52 13.84 1.50
N LEU A 86 -13.30 14.38 1.32
CA LEU A 86 -12.70 15.33 2.27
C LEU A 86 -13.36 16.71 2.22
N ASP A 87 -13.77 17.18 1.04
CA ASP A 87 -14.55 18.42 0.92
C ASP A 87 -15.93 18.28 1.61
N TRP A 88 -16.56 17.11 1.51
CA TRP A 88 -17.79 16.79 2.23
C TRP A 88 -17.55 16.72 3.75
N LEU A 89 -16.47 16.05 4.18
CA LEU A 89 -16.09 16.00 5.59
C LEU A 89 -15.91 17.42 6.17
N ALA A 90 -15.29 18.34 5.42
CA ALA A 90 -15.13 19.73 5.87
C ALA A 90 -16.48 20.40 6.15
N ALA A 91 -17.45 20.25 5.25
CA ALA A 91 -18.79 20.82 5.43
C ALA A 91 -19.53 20.15 6.60
N HIS A 92 -19.41 18.83 6.72
CA HIS A 92 -20.08 18.07 7.78
C HIS A 92 -19.51 18.37 9.17
N LEU A 93 -18.19 18.59 9.29
CA LEU A 93 -17.58 19.04 10.55
C LEU A 93 -18.11 20.42 10.99
N GLU A 94 -18.35 21.35 10.05
CA GLU A 94 -18.98 22.63 10.36
C GLU A 94 -20.41 22.47 10.87
N GLU A 95 -21.17 21.52 10.32
CA GLU A 95 -22.51 21.20 10.79
C GLU A 95 -22.48 20.59 12.20
N LEU A 96 -21.62 19.59 12.45
CA LEU A 96 -21.48 18.96 13.77
C LEU A 96 -21.12 19.96 14.88
N ILE A 97 -20.21 20.88 14.57
CA ILE A 97 -19.79 21.92 15.53
C ILE A 97 -20.93 22.89 15.80
N ARG A 98 -21.60 23.39 14.76
CA ARG A 98 -22.73 24.31 14.91
C ARG A 98 -23.86 23.68 15.71
N ASP A 99 -24.20 22.43 15.42
CA ASP A 99 -25.26 21.71 16.14
C ASP A 99 -24.89 21.52 17.62
N ALA A 100 -23.61 21.29 17.93
CA ALA A 100 -23.12 21.19 19.31
C ALA A 100 -23.14 22.54 20.05
N GLU A 101 -22.83 23.65 19.37
CA GLU A 101 -22.99 25.01 19.90
C GLU A 101 -24.46 25.33 20.21
N GLU A 102 -25.37 25.01 19.28
CA GLU A 102 -26.83 25.19 19.47
C GLU A 102 -27.35 24.36 20.65
N CYS A 103 -26.79 23.18 20.91
CA CYS A 103 -27.13 22.33 22.05
C CYS A 103 -26.43 22.72 23.38
N ASN A 104 -25.60 23.77 23.40
CA ASN A 104 -24.77 24.17 24.54
C ASN A 104 -23.88 23.04 25.08
N LEU A 105 -23.35 22.19 24.20
CA LEU A 105 -22.42 21.13 24.61
C LEU A 105 -21.05 21.73 25.01
N PRO A 106 -20.35 21.14 26.00
CA PRO A 106 -19.03 21.60 26.44
C PRO A 106 -17.95 21.30 25.38
N LEU A 107 -17.69 22.26 24.50
CA LEU A 107 -16.76 22.11 23.37
C LEU A 107 -15.26 22.22 23.69
N HIS A 108 -14.88 22.36 24.96
CA HIS A 108 -13.48 22.49 25.38
C HIS A 108 -12.58 21.30 25.04
N GLU A 109 -13.16 20.09 24.94
CA GLU A 109 -12.44 18.87 24.52
C GLU A 109 -12.34 18.75 22.99
N VAL A 110 -13.09 19.55 22.21
CA VAL A 110 -13.06 19.51 20.75
C VAL A 110 -11.76 20.16 20.24
N PRO A 111 -10.94 19.43 19.46
CA PRO A 111 -9.68 19.96 18.96
C PRO A 111 -9.88 21.22 18.11
N SER A 112 -9.08 22.26 18.38
CA SER A 112 -9.21 23.57 17.74
C SER A 112 -9.06 23.53 16.21
N TRP A 113 -8.35 22.54 15.67
CA TRP A 113 -8.16 22.41 14.22
C TRP A 113 -9.44 22.03 13.48
N LEU A 114 -10.42 21.40 14.14
CA LEU A 114 -11.70 21.04 13.52
C LEU A 114 -12.51 22.28 13.14
N TRP A 115 -12.32 23.37 13.89
CA TRP A 115 -13.02 24.63 13.72
C TRP A 115 -12.63 25.32 12.42
N GLY A 116 -13.57 25.36 11.47
CA GLY A 116 -13.34 25.96 10.16
C GLY A 116 -12.32 25.20 9.31
N TRP A 117 -12.05 23.93 9.61
CA TRP A 117 -11.13 23.11 8.82
C TRP A 117 -11.54 23.11 7.35
N LYS A 118 -10.57 23.31 6.46
CA LYS A 118 -10.76 23.23 5.01
C LYS A 118 -9.84 22.18 4.44
N SER A 119 -10.41 21.31 3.60
CA SER A 119 -9.67 20.35 2.79
C SER A 119 -8.50 21.05 2.05
N PRO A 120 -7.25 20.61 2.25
CA PRO A 120 -6.08 21.09 1.49
C PRO A 120 -6.18 20.87 -0.02
N TRP A 121 -7.11 19.99 -0.43
CA TRP A 121 -7.39 19.66 -1.83
C TRP A 121 -8.61 20.38 -2.40
N ARG A 122 -9.23 21.28 -1.65
CA ARG A 122 -10.39 22.06 -2.10
C ARG A 122 -10.06 22.79 -3.40
N GLY A 123 -10.96 22.67 -4.39
CA GLY A 123 -10.83 23.33 -5.69
C GLY A 123 -9.82 22.69 -6.65
N LYS A 124 -9.17 21.57 -6.29
CA LYS A 124 -8.28 20.86 -7.21
C LYS A 124 -9.10 20.12 -8.29
N SER A 125 -8.79 20.39 -9.56
CA SER A 125 -9.48 19.77 -10.70
C SER A 125 -8.89 18.41 -11.11
N LYS A 126 -7.67 18.09 -10.65
CA LYS A 126 -6.92 16.85 -10.89
C LYS A 126 -6.68 16.10 -9.58
N GLY A 127 -6.42 14.80 -9.66
CA GLY A 127 -6.14 13.96 -8.48
C GLY A 127 -5.63 12.57 -8.84
N GLY A 128 -4.91 11.95 -7.91
CA GLY A 128 -4.28 10.64 -8.07
C GLY A 128 -2.95 10.68 -8.83
N GLU A 129 -2.36 11.87 -8.97
CA GLU A 129 -1.06 12.11 -9.62
C GLU A 129 0.08 11.79 -8.64
N LEU A 130 1.22 11.34 -9.19
CA LEU A 130 2.45 11.23 -8.41
C LEU A 130 2.83 12.63 -7.91
N ILE A 131 3.25 12.75 -6.66
CA ILE A 131 3.74 14.02 -6.10
C ILE A 131 5.26 13.99 -5.97
N SER A 132 5.90 15.13 -5.76
CA SER A 132 7.36 15.24 -5.67
C SER A 132 7.99 14.28 -4.67
N LYS A 133 7.37 14.08 -3.50
CA LYS A 133 7.81 13.06 -2.53
C LYS A 133 7.89 11.66 -3.16
N GLY A 134 6.89 11.28 -3.97
CA GLY A 134 6.88 10.01 -4.69
C GLY A 134 7.87 9.96 -5.86
N GLU A 135 8.18 11.09 -6.49
CA GLU A 135 9.26 11.17 -7.48
C GLU A 135 10.61 10.91 -6.82
N ASP A 136 10.89 11.57 -5.70
CA ASP A 136 12.12 11.42 -4.93
C ASP A 136 12.28 9.99 -4.40
N GLU A 137 11.21 9.39 -3.88
CA GLU A 137 11.19 7.98 -3.45
C GLU A 137 11.71 7.07 -4.57
N LEU A 138 11.13 7.18 -5.77
CA LEU A 138 11.44 6.30 -6.88
C LEU A 138 12.82 6.59 -7.47
N TYR A 139 13.20 7.86 -7.56
CA TYR A 139 14.53 8.28 -7.99
C TYR A 139 15.62 7.66 -7.12
N HIS A 140 15.50 7.77 -5.80
CA HIS A 140 16.47 7.20 -4.87
C HIS A 140 16.43 5.67 -4.84
N ILE A 141 15.27 5.03 -5.05
CA ILE A 141 15.21 3.56 -5.25
C ILE A 141 16.03 3.17 -6.50
N GLY A 142 15.94 3.93 -7.59
CA GLY A 142 16.75 3.70 -8.80
C GLY A 142 18.25 3.78 -8.55
N ILE A 143 18.69 4.81 -7.82
CA ILE A 143 20.10 4.97 -7.42
C ILE A 143 20.57 3.77 -6.59
N ARG A 144 19.83 3.42 -5.53
CA ARG A 144 20.22 2.32 -4.62
C ARG A 144 20.31 0.98 -5.34
N ILE A 145 19.43 0.70 -6.30
CA ILE A 145 19.48 -0.54 -7.08
C ILE A 145 20.74 -0.60 -7.94
N ARG A 146 21.08 0.50 -8.60
CA ARG A 146 22.32 0.57 -9.38
C ARG A 146 23.56 0.37 -8.49
N GLU A 147 23.60 1.06 -7.35
CA GLU A 147 24.73 0.98 -6.42
C GLU A 147 24.87 -0.41 -5.79
N LYS A 148 23.74 -1.08 -5.51
CA LYS A 148 23.74 -2.44 -4.97
C LYS A 148 24.15 -3.50 -6.01
N PHE A 149 23.82 -3.29 -7.28
CA PHE A 149 24.07 -4.26 -8.34
C PHE A 149 24.81 -3.65 -9.54
N PRO A 150 26.01 -3.06 -9.34
CA PRO A 150 26.69 -2.28 -10.37
C PRO A 150 27.03 -3.11 -11.61
N ASP A 151 27.33 -4.39 -11.43
CA ASP A 151 27.66 -5.33 -12.51
C ASP A 151 26.53 -5.56 -13.50
N LEU A 152 25.26 -5.42 -13.07
CA LEU A 152 24.11 -5.56 -13.95
C LEU A 152 23.91 -4.33 -14.87
N PHE A 153 24.46 -3.17 -14.50
CA PHE A 153 24.24 -1.89 -15.18
C PHE A 153 25.51 -1.31 -15.83
N LYS A 154 26.41 -2.19 -16.26
CA LYS A 154 27.66 -1.84 -16.96
C LYS A 154 27.43 -1.48 -18.43
N GLU A 155 26.51 -2.16 -19.09
CA GLU A 155 26.24 -1.97 -20.52
C GLU A 155 25.48 -0.65 -20.77
N GLU A 156 25.59 -0.14 -21.99
CA GLU A 156 24.81 1.03 -22.40
C GLU A 156 23.32 0.71 -22.43
N TYR A 157 22.49 1.72 -22.14
CA TYR A 157 21.05 1.54 -22.17
C TYR A 157 20.55 1.16 -23.58
N HIS A 158 19.90 0.00 -23.68
CA HIS A 158 19.03 -0.39 -24.77
C HIS A 158 17.71 -0.94 -24.20
N PRO A 159 16.54 -0.63 -24.78
CA PRO A 159 15.25 -1.10 -24.27
C PRO A 159 15.10 -2.63 -24.23
N ASP A 160 15.79 -3.36 -25.10
CA ASP A 160 15.76 -4.84 -25.09
C ASP A 160 16.67 -5.45 -24.01
N VAL A 161 17.65 -4.67 -23.52
CA VAL A 161 18.59 -5.09 -22.46
C VAL A 161 18.08 -4.68 -21.09
N TYR A 162 17.52 -3.46 -20.98
CA TYR A 162 17.00 -2.85 -19.74
C TYR A 162 15.56 -2.35 -19.95
N PRO A 163 14.59 -3.23 -20.15
CA PRO A 163 13.25 -2.74 -20.40
C PRO A 163 12.65 -2.19 -19.11
N ILE A 164 11.88 -1.13 -19.26
CA ILE A 164 11.17 -0.46 -18.17
C ILE A 164 9.70 -0.45 -18.56
N LYS A 165 8.87 -1.24 -17.87
CA LYS A 165 7.43 -1.33 -18.14
C LYS A 165 6.64 -0.62 -17.06
N ALA A 166 5.56 0.04 -17.45
CA ALA A 166 4.61 0.64 -16.54
C ALA A 166 3.18 0.40 -17.03
N THR A 167 2.24 0.25 -16.09
CA THR A 167 0.82 0.31 -16.45
C THR A 167 0.51 1.66 -17.10
N GLN A 168 -0.44 1.68 -18.03
CA GLN A 168 -0.91 2.90 -18.69
C GLN A 168 -1.74 3.81 -17.74
N VAL A 169 -1.16 4.19 -16.61
CA VAL A 169 -1.74 5.06 -15.57
C VAL A 169 -0.72 6.15 -15.25
N PRO A 170 -1.09 7.45 -15.26
CA PRO A 170 -0.13 8.56 -15.18
C PRO A 170 0.86 8.47 -14.01
N ARG A 171 0.40 8.15 -12.80
CA ARG A 171 1.27 7.99 -11.63
C ARG A 171 2.27 6.83 -11.75
N ALA A 172 1.91 5.77 -12.48
CA ALA A 172 2.76 4.60 -12.66
C ALA A 172 3.85 4.88 -13.71
N SER A 173 3.50 5.54 -14.82
CA SER A 173 4.48 5.98 -15.82
C SER A 173 5.42 7.05 -15.26
N ALA A 174 4.90 8.06 -14.55
CA ALA A 174 5.73 9.06 -13.86
C ALA A 174 6.69 8.41 -12.84
N SER A 175 6.21 7.40 -12.11
CA SER A 175 7.06 6.63 -11.17
C SER A 175 8.16 5.85 -11.90
N ALA A 176 7.85 5.28 -13.06
CA ALA A 176 8.84 4.58 -13.88
C ALA A 176 9.90 5.55 -14.42
N VAL A 177 9.48 6.76 -14.83
CA VAL A 177 10.38 7.82 -15.24
C VAL A 177 11.29 8.26 -14.08
N ALA A 178 10.73 8.60 -12.92
CA ALA A 178 11.53 9.02 -11.76
C ALA A 178 12.57 7.96 -11.37
N PHE A 179 12.17 6.69 -11.36
CA PHE A 179 13.09 5.58 -11.13
C PHE A 179 14.18 5.46 -12.19
N GLY A 180 13.82 5.54 -13.47
CA GLY A 180 14.78 5.47 -14.58
C GLY A 180 15.78 6.63 -14.55
N MET A 181 15.33 7.83 -14.18
CA MET A 181 16.19 9.00 -14.00
C MET A 181 17.25 8.80 -12.92
N GLY A 182 16.90 8.10 -11.83
CA GLY A 182 17.85 7.72 -10.78
C GLY A 182 18.78 6.59 -11.20
N LEU A 183 18.23 5.53 -11.79
CA LEU A 183 18.99 4.38 -12.28
C LEU A 183 20.04 4.79 -13.33
N LEU A 184 19.66 5.67 -14.25
CA LEU A 184 20.47 6.06 -15.42
C LEU A 184 21.09 7.46 -15.29
N ARG A 185 21.19 7.98 -14.07
CA ARG A 185 21.98 9.19 -13.76
C ARG A 185 23.45 8.98 -14.12
N ASP A 186 24.15 9.98 -14.63
CA ASP A 186 25.58 9.90 -14.99
C ASP A 186 25.89 8.82 -16.05
N LYS A 187 24.89 8.41 -16.85
CA LYS A 187 25.02 7.43 -17.94
C LYS A 187 24.78 8.06 -19.33
N GLY A 188 24.57 9.37 -19.39
CA GLY A 188 24.35 10.12 -20.62
C GLY A 188 24.82 11.57 -20.52
N SER A 189 24.25 12.44 -21.33
CA SER A 189 24.67 13.85 -21.46
C SER A 189 23.53 14.86 -21.30
N VAL A 190 22.32 14.39 -20.96
CA VAL A 190 21.14 15.25 -20.88
C VAL A 190 21.04 15.89 -19.49
N GLY A 191 21.09 17.22 -19.47
CA GLY A 191 20.89 18.04 -18.27
C GLY A 191 22.02 17.92 -17.23
N PRO A 192 21.89 18.62 -16.09
CA PRO A 192 22.95 18.70 -15.08
C PRO A 192 23.26 17.36 -14.39
N GLY A 193 22.33 16.39 -14.44
CA GLY A 193 22.53 15.04 -13.90
C GLY A 193 23.09 14.03 -14.90
N ASN A 194 23.54 14.47 -16.09
CA ASN A 194 24.12 13.62 -17.14
C ASN A 194 23.24 12.38 -17.41
N HIS A 195 21.94 12.61 -17.57
CA HIS A 195 20.98 11.51 -17.70
C HIS A 195 21.05 10.88 -19.09
N ARG A 196 20.85 9.57 -19.14
CA ARG A 196 20.57 8.84 -20.38
C ARG A 196 19.06 8.84 -20.62
N ALA A 197 18.63 9.20 -21.84
CA ALA A 197 17.25 9.03 -22.26
C ALA A 197 16.88 7.54 -22.36
N PHE A 198 15.66 7.18 -21.98
CA PHE A 198 15.16 5.81 -21.96
C PHE A 198 13.69 5.75 -22.36
N SER A 199 13.22 4.57 -22.78
CA SER A 199 11.82 4.31 -23.05
C SER A 199 11.12 3.70 -21.83
N VAL A 200 9.86 4.10 -21.64
CA VAL A 200 8.93 3.42 -20.74
C VAL A 200 7.85 2.79 -21.61
N ILE A 201 7.74 1.47 -21.53
CA ILE A 201 6.82 0.68 -22.34
C ILE A 201 5.53 0.46 -21.54
N SER A 202 4.38 0.61 -22.20
CA SER A 202 3.08 0.38 -21.57
C SER A 202 2.18 -0.43 -22.49
N GLU A 203 1.53 -1.43 -21.92
CA GLU A 203 0.43 -2.15 -22.56
C GLU A 203 -0.88 -1.38 -22.42
N SER A 204 -1.83 -1.64 -23.33
CA SER A 204 -3.18 -1.08 -23.24
C SER A 204 -3.87 -1.54 -21.96
N ARG A 205 -4.61 -0.64 -21.31
CA ARG A 205 -5.42 -1.00 -20.12
C ARG A 205 -6.38 -2.17 -20.35
N ALA A 206 -6.82 -2.36 -21.59
CA ALA A 206 -7.77 -3.41 -21.94
C ALA A 206 -7.13 -4.80 -22.06
N SER A 207 -5.81 -4.89 -22.25
CA SER A 207 -5.11 -6.14 -22.59
C SER A 207 -3.89 -6.42 -21.72
N ASP A 208 -3.56 -5.55 -20.76
CA ASP A 208 -2.39 -5.71 -19.89
C ASP A 208 -2.61 -6.82 -18.84
N ILE A 209 -2.34 -8.07 -19.25
CA ILE A 209 -2.44 -9.27 -18.41
C ILE A 209 -1.26 -9.44 -17.45
N LEU A 210 -0.20 -8.64 -17.57
CA LEU A 210 0.97 -8.75 -16.70
C LEU A 210 0.89 -7.77 -15.52
N LEU A 211 0.52 -6.52 -15.77
CA LEU A 211 0.52 -5.45 -14.78
C LEU A 211 -0.88 -4.92 -14.43
N ARG A 212 -1.90 -5.34 -15.17
CA ARG A 212 -3.31 -5.04 -14.87
C ARG A 212 -4.21 -6.25 -14.98
N PHE A 213 -3.72 -7.44 -14.68
CA PHE A 213 -4.54 -8.67 -14.65
C PHE A 213 -5.84 -8.53 -13.82
N PHE A 214 -5.84 -7.68 -12.78
CA PHE A 214 -7.02 -7.38 -11.97
C PHE A 214 -8.09 -6.56 -12.70
N ASP A 215 -7.73 -5.82 -13.75
CA ASP A 215 -8.69 -5.10 -14.60
C ASP A 215 -9.13 -5.93 -15.80
N THR A 216 -8.32 -6.89 -16.25
CA THR A 216 -8.66 -7.75 -17.39
C THR A 216 -9.41 -9.01 -16.96
N CYS A 217 -9.28 -9.45 -15.71
CA CYS A 217 -9.99 -10.62 -15.17
C CYS A 217 -11.46 -10.31 -14.80
N GLU A 218 -12.40 -10.70 -15.66
CA GLU A 218 -13.82 -10.44 -15.44
C GLU A 218 -14.39 -11.20 -14.22
N SER A 219 -13.97 -12.45 -14.02
CA SER A 219 -14.33 -13.23 -12.83
C SER A 219 -13.90 -12.53 -11.54
N TYR A 220 -12.75 -11.85 -11.54
CA TYR A 220 -12.29 -11.09 -10.38
C TYR A 220 -13.17 -9.86 -10.12
N LYS A 221 -13.61 -9.14 -11.16
CA LYS A 221 -14.52 -8.00 -10.98
C LYS A 221 -15.84 -8.42 -10.38
N VAL A 222 -16.41 -9.52 -10.86
CA VAL A 222 -17.64 -10.11 -10.31
C VAL A 222 -17.44 -10.54 -8.86
N PHE A 223 -16.34 -11.26 -8.57
CA PHE A 223 -15.96 -11.64 -7.21
C PHE A 223 -15.86 -10.42 -6.29
N ARG A 224 -15.11 -9.38 -6.67
CA ARG A 224 -14.91 -8.18 -5.86
C ARG A 224 -16.24 -7.51 -5.54
N LYS A 225 -17.08 -7.27 -6.57
CA LYS A 225 -18.40 -6.65 -6.40
C LYS A 225 -19.30 -7.44 -5.45
N LYS A 226 -19.23 -8.77 -5.47
CA LYS A 226 -20.01 -9.64 -4.58
C LYS A 226 -19.45 -9.66 -3.15
N GLN A 227 -18.13 -9.61 -2.99
CA GLN A 227 -17.46 -9.80 -1.70
C GLN A 227 -17.33 -8.51 -0.89
N GLU A 228 -17.22 -7.35 -1.54
CA GLU A 228 -17.01 -6.03 -0.91
C GLU A 228 -18.03 -5.72 0.21
N PRO A 229 -19.36 -5.90 0.04
CA PRO A 229 -20.32 -5.65 1.12
C PRO A 229 -20.12 -6.54 2.36
N ALA A 230 -19.70 -7.79 2.17
CA ALA A 230 -19.43 -8.70 3.28
C ALA A 230 -18.17 -8.29 4.05
N VAL A 231 -17.18 -7.74 3.34
CA VAL A 231 -15.96 -7.19 3.96
C VAL A 231 -16.26 -5.89 4.70
N ASP A 232 -17.07 -5.01 4.14
CA ASP A 232 -17.51 -3.79 4.82
C ASP A 232 -18.20 -4.12 6.14
N LYS A 233 -19.08 -5.13 6.14
CA LYS A 233 -19.75 -5.62 7.36
C LYS A 233 -18.79 -6.15 8.43
N LEU A 234 -17.65 -6.73 8.05
CA LEU A 234 -16.63 -7.19 9.00
C LEU A 234 -15.89 -6.03 9.68
N LYS A 235 -15.86 -4.85 9.06
CA LYS A 235 -15.22 -3.64 9.60
C LYS A 235 -16.14 -2.87 10.54
N GLU A 236 -17.45 -3.03 10.41
CA GLU A 236 -18.46 -2.29 11.19
C GLU A 236 -18.24 -2.37 12.71
N PRO A 237 -17.98 -3.53 13.34
CA PRO A 237 -17.82 -3.59 14.80
C PRO A 237 -16.68 -2.70 15.31
N VAL A 238 -15.54 -2.69 14.61
CA VAL A 238 -14.39 -1.85 14.95
C VAL A 238 -14.74 -0.37 14.77
N LEU A 239 -15.38 -0.02 13.66
CA LEU A 239 -15.76 1.36 13.40
C LEU A 239 -16.83 1.84 14.38
N ASP A 240 -17.78 1.00 14.79
CA ASP A 240 -18.84 1.33 15.74
C ASP A 240 -18.28 1.54 17.16
N GLU A 241 -17.31 0.73 17.58
CA GLU A 241 -16.60 0.89 18.84
C GLU A 241 -15.82 2.21 18.89
N ILE A 242 -15.05 2.51 17.84
CA ILE A 242 -14.28 3.76 17.73
C ILE A 242 -15.23 4.96 17.63
N THR A 243 -16.32 4.85 16.86
CA THR A 243 -17.36 5.90 16.78
C THR A 243 -17.91 6.21 18.15
N SER A 244 -18.36 5.19 18.89
CA SER A 244 -18.92 5.36 20.25
C SER A 244 -17.92 6.01 21.20
N THR A 245 -16.64 5.67 21.06
CA THR A 245 -15.56 6.23 21.87
C THR A 245 -15.31 7.71 21.54
N LEU A 246 -15.24 8.08 20.26
CA LEU A 246 -15.02 9.46 19.83
C LEU A 246 -16.24 10.35 20.11
N VAL A 247 -17.47 9.82 19.97
CA VAL A 247 -18.71 10.51 20.38
C VAL A 247 -18.65 10.85 21.87
N ARG A 248 -18.23 9.90 22.73
CA ARG A 248 -18.09 10.16 24.17
C ARG A 248 -16.95 11.13 24.49
N ARG A 249 -15.83 11.03 23.76
CA ARG A 249 -14.61 11.84 24.01
C ARG A 249 -14.81 13.31 23.66
N TYR A 250 -15.50 13.59 22.56
CA TYR A 250 -15.63 14.93 22.00
C TYR A 250 -17.04 15.51 22.09
N GLU A 251 -18.01 14.70 22.52
CA GLU A 251 -19.45 15.05 22.58
C GLU A 251 -20.02 15.54 21.23
N LEU A 252 -19.38 15.17 20.13
CA LEU A 252 -19.88 15.39 18.77
C LEU A 252 -20.58 14.12 18.28
N ASN A 253 -21.72 14.29 17.59
CA ASN A 253 -22.51 13.17 17.06
C ASN A 253 -21.88 12.56 15.79
N PHE A 254 -20.65 12.04 15.91
CA PHE A 254 -19.95 11.38 14.83
C PHE A 254 -20.69 10.11 14.38
N THR A 255 -20.70 9.92 13.07
CA THR A 255 -21.16 8.69 12.42
C THR A 255 -19.98 7.79 12.06
N ARG A 256 -20.28 6.54 11.71
CA ARG A 256 -19.30 5.61 11.13
C ARG A 256 -18.59 6.18 9.91
N GLN A 257 -19.33 6.91 9.07
CA GLN A 257 -18.76 7.54 7.88
C GLN A 257 -17.77 8.65 8.25
N ASP A 258 -18.03 9.38 9.34
CA ASP A 258 -17.12 10.42 9.84
C ASP A 258 -15.81 9.80 10.31
N ILE A 259 -15.88 8.72 11.09
CA ILE A 259 -14.69 7.98 11.53
C ILE A 259 -13.88 7.45 10.35
N ALA A 260 -14.54 6.86 9.35
CA ALA A 260 -13.85 6.40 8.14
C ALA A 260 -13.19 7.54 7.35
N SER A 261 -13.81 8.73 7.35
CA SER A 261 -13.32 9.91 6.64
C SER A 261 -12.19 10.62 7.41
N LEU A 262 -12.27 10.69 8.73
CA LEU A 262 -11.22 11.17 9.63
C LEU A 262 -10.01 10.25 9.63
N TRP A 263 -10.22 8.93 9.63
CA TRP A 263 -9.12 7.97 9.45
C TRP A 263 -8.43 8.15 8.10
N PHE A 264 -9.22 8.35 7.04
CA PHE A 264 -8.66 8.67 5.74
C PHE A 264 -7.90 10.00 5.74
N LEU A 265 -8.43 11.05 6.36
CA LEU A 265 -7.76 12.33 6.49
C LEU A 265 -6.42 12.19 7.22
N CYS A 266 -6.39 11.48 8.36
CA CYS A 266 -5.17 11.16 9.09
C CYS A 266 -4.11 10.54 8.16
N LYS A 267 -4.47 9.51 7.40
CA LYS A 267 -3.54 8.89 6.44
C LYS A 267 -3.00 9.89 5.42
N GLN A 268 -3.79 10.86 4.96
CA GLN A 268 -3.32 11.87 3.99
C GLN A 268 -2.51 12.99 4.64
N GLU A 269 -2.88 13.45 5.83
CA GLU A 269 -2.11 14.42 6.61
C GLU A 269 -0.73 13.86 6.97
N ALA A 270 -0.69 12.66 7.54
CA ALA A 270 0.55 12.03 7.99
C ALA A 270 1.49 11.71 6.82
N SER A 271 0.99 11.11 5.73
CA SER A 271 1.84 10.73 4.59
C SER A 271 2.21 11.89 3.67
N LEU A 272 1.29 12.84 3.42
CA LEU A 272 1.48 13.87 2.40
C LEU A 272 1.93 15.21 2.99
N LEU A 273 1.48 15.55 4.20
CA LEU A 273 1.70 16.85 4.82
C LEU A 273 2.61 16.80 6.04
N ASP A 274 3.00 15.60 6.48
CA ASP A 274 3.76 15.36 7.71
C ASP A 274 3.05 15.94 8.97
N ILE A 275 1.73 16.02 8.93
CA ILE A 275 0.86 16.44 10.04
C ILE A 275 0.37 15.18 10.76
N THR A 276 0.70 15.04 12.04
CA THR A 276 0.37 13.84 12.86
C THR A 276 -0.48 14.15 14.09
N ASP A 277 -0.74 15.43 14.36
CA ASP A 277 -1.42 15.93 15.56
C ASP A 277 -2.85 16.44 15.29
N GLN A 278 -3.31 16.43 14.04
CA GLN A 278 -4.68 16.80 13.64
C GLN A 278 -5.62 15.58 13.60
N ALA A 279 -6.02 15.10 12.42
CA ALA A 279 -6.96 13.98 12.33
C ALA A 279 -6.39 12.71 12.96
N CYS A 280 -5.07 12.50 12.88
CA CYS A 280 -4.41 11.39 13.56
C CYS A 280 -4.45 11.54 15.09
N GLY A 281 -4.36 12.76 15.61
CA GLY A 281 -4.43 13.04 17.04
C GLY A 281 -5.80 12.74 17.67
N LEU A 282 -6.83 12.50 16.86
CA LEU A 282 -8.14 12.07 17.36
C LEU A 282 -8.14 10.63 17.90
N PHE A 283 -7.20 9.81 17.42
CA PHE A 283 -7.13 8.39 17.69
C PHE A 283 -5.96 8.06 18.62
N SER A 284 -6.22 7.23 19.63
CA SER A 284 -5.18 6.58 20.42
C SER A 284 -4.40 5.56 19.58
N PRO A 285 -3.17 5.18 19.98
CA PRO A 285 -2.39 4.16 19.28
C PRO A 285 -3.14 2.83 19.04
N SER A 286 -3.95 2.39 20.02
CA SER A 286 -4.78 1.19 19.88
C SER A 286 -5.91 1.36 18.87
N GLU A 287 -6.54 2.54 18.82
CA GLU A 287 -7.58 2.84 17.83
C GLU A 287 -6.97 2.92 16.42
N VAL A 288 -5.77 3.49 16.27
CA VAL A 288 -5.02 3.48 15.01
C VAL A 288 -4.71 2.06 14.56
N ALA A 289 -4.19 1.21 15.45
CA ALA A 289 -3.88 -0.19 15.12
C ALA A 289 -5.13 -0.96 14.65
N LEU A 290 -6.29 -0.72 15.27
CA LEU A 290 -7.55 -1.30 14.85
C LEU A 290 -8.01 -0.78 13.48
N LEU A 291 -7.91 0.53 13.23
CA LEU A 291 -8.26 1.13 11.93
C LEU A 291 -7.34 0.65 10.82
N GLU A 292 -6.04 0.59 11.06
CA GLU A 292 -5.05 -0.02 10.15
C GLU A 292 -5.42 -1.48 9.85
N TRP A 293 -5.74 -2.26 10.88
CA TRP A 293 -6.19 -3.63 10.71
C TRP A 293 -7.45 -3.75 9.84
N THR A 294 -8.40 -2.80 9.93
CA THR A 294 -9.57 -2.82 9.03
C THR A 294 -9.21 -2.60 7.56
N ASP A 295 -8.20 -1.76 7.27
CA ASP A 295 -7.69 -1.59 5.92
C ASP A 295 -6.97 -2.86 5.45
N ASP A 296 -6.15 -3.46 6.31
CA ASP A 296 -5.40 -4.68 5.98
C ASP A 296 -6.31 -5.89 5.79
N LEU A 297 -7.37 -6.03 6.59
CA LEU A 297 -8.40 -7.06 6.41
C LEU A 297 -9.07 -6.95 5.04
N GLU A 298 -9.44 -5.72 4.64
CA GLU A 298 -10.04 -5.47 3.33
C GLU A 298 -9.08 -5.87 2.20
N LEU A 299 -7.83 -5.45 2.30
CA LEU A 299 -6.80 -5.79 1.33
C LEU A 299 -6.54 -7.30 1.29
N PHE A 300 -6.46 -7.96 2.43
CA PHE A 300 -6.24 -9.39 2.55
C PHE A 300 -7.33 -10.20 1.83
N ILE A 301 -8.61 -9.87 2.08
CA ILE A 301 -9.75 -10.61 1.51
C ILE A 301 -9.97 -10.27 0.03
N LEU A 302 -9.94 -8.98 -0.32
CA LEU A 302 -10.29 -8.53 -1.68
C LEU A 302 -9.12 -8.54 -2.65
N LYS A 303 -7.88 -8.58 -2.13
CA LYS A 303 -6.67 -8.41 -2.94
C LYS A 303 -5.53 -9.38 -2.60
N GLY A 304 -5.41 -9.89 -1.38
CA GLY A 304 -4.37 -10.83 -0.95
C GLY A 304 -4.75 -12.30 -1.11
N TYR A 305 -4.02 -13.20 -0.44
CA TYR A 305 -4.20 -14.65 -0.52
C TYR A 305 -5.49 -15.18 0.16
N GLY A 306 -6.34 -14.32 0.73
CA GLY A 306 -7.59 -14.75 1.37
C GLY A 306 -8.56 -15.49 0.43
N LYS A 307 -8.43 -15.33 -0.90
CA LYS A 307 -9.16 -16.11 -1.92
C LYS A 307 -8.27 -16.44 -3.11
N SER A 308 -8.41 -17.66 -3.66
CA SER A 308 -7.56 -18.15 -4.74
C SER A 308 -7.57 -17.32 -6.01
N ILE A 309 -8.72 -16.72 -6.36
CA ILE A 309 -8.84 -15.83 -7.52
C ILE A 309 -7.89 -14.62 -7.44
N ASN A 310 -7.52 -14.17 -6.23
CA ASN A 310 -6.69 -12.99 -6.05
C ASN A 310 -5.25 -13.20 -6.50
N TYR A 311 -4.69 -14.39 -6.32
CA TYR A 311 -3.32 -14.71 -6.71
C TYR A 311 -3.25 -15.46 -8.05
N ARG A 312 -4.26 -16.27 -8.40
CA ARG A 312 -4.29 -17.00 -9.69
C ARG A 312 -4.24 -16.09 -10.91
N MET A 313 -4.87 -14.91 -10.84
CA MET A 313 -4.79 -13.95 -11.94
C MET A 313 -3.40 -13.32 -12.11
N GLY A 314 -2.52 -13.42 -11.10
CA GLY A 314 -1.13 -12.97 -11.18
C GLY A 314 -0.17 -13.98 -11.80
N VAL A 315 -0.64 -15.20 -12.13
CA VAL A 315 0.21 -16.27 -12.70
C VAL A 315 0.94 -15.84 -13.98
N PRO A 316 0.33 -15.13 -14.95
CA PRO A 316 1.06 -14.67 -16.14
C PRO A 316 2.26 -13.78 -15.82
N LEU A 317 2.15 -12.92 -14.80
CA LEU A 317 3.29 -12.10 -14.35
C LEU A 317 4.39 -12.95 -13.71
N LEU A 318 4.02 -13.96 -12.92
CA LEU A 318 4.99 -14.86 -12.32
C LEU A 318 5.70 -15.71 -13.38
N GLU A 319 4.96 -16.23 -14.35
CA GLU A 319 5.52 -16.98 -15.48
C GLU A 319 6.54 -16.12 -16.26
N ASP A 320 6.21 -14.86 -16.55
CA ASP A 320 7.13 -13.92 -17.20
C ASP A 320 8.41 -13.68 -16.37
N VAL A 321 8.28 -13.47 -15.06
CA VAL A 321 9.41 -13.34 -14.13
C VAL A 321 10.29 -14.59 -14.14
N VAL A 322 9.71 -15.78 -13.99
CA VAL A 322 10.48 -17.04 -13.98
C VAL A 322 11.14 -17.31 -15.33
N GLN A 323 10.43 -17.10 -16.44
CA GLN A 323 11.00 -17.27 -17.78
C GLN A 323 12.16 -16.30 -18.03
N SER A 324 12.09 -15.07 -17.53
CA SER A 324 13.20 -14.11 -17.65
C SER A 324 14.46 -14.56 -16.88
N MET A 325 14.27 -15.19 -15.71
CA MET A 325 15.38 -15.79 -14.95
C MET A 325 16.00 -16.96 -15.70
N GLU A 326 15.18 -17.87 -16.24
CA GLU A 326 15.63 -19.01 -17.07
C GLU A 326 16.41 -18.55 -18.30
N HIS A 327 15.93 -17.50 -18.98
CA HIS A 327 16.65 -16.91 -20.11
C HIS A 327 17.99 -16.32 -19.67
N ALA A 328 18.07 -15.66 -18.53
CA ALA A 328 19.32 -15.09 -18.03
C ALA A 328 20.37 -16.17 -17.70
N ILE A 329 19.94 -17.30 -17.10
CA ILE A 329 20.80 -18.44 -16.81
C ILE A 329 21.38 -19.00 -18.12
N LYS A 330 20.54 -19.31 -19.11
CA LYS A 330 20.99 -19.82 -20.42
C LYS A 330 21.90 -18.85 -21.15
N ALA A 331 21.65 -17.54 -21.05
CA ALA A 331 22.42 -16.56 -21.77
C ALA A 331 23.80 -16.27 -21.14
N GLN A 332 23.97 -16.57 -19.84
CA GLN A 332 25.29 -16.62 -19.21
C GLN A 332 26.16 -17.73 -19.81
N GLU A 333 25.57 -18.84 -20.23
CA GLU A 333 26.26 -19.92 -20.94
C GLU A 333 26.64 -19.52 -22.39
N GLY A 334 26.03 -18.46 -22.94
CA GLY A 334 26.14 -18.04 -24.35
C GLY A 334 26.64 -16.60 -24.65
N LYS A 335 27.13 -15.84 -23.66
CA LYS A 335 27.65 -14.44 -23.80
C LYS A 335 26.64 -13.38 -24.31
N SER A 336 25.39 -13.37 -23.86
CA SER A 336 24.51 -12.20 -24.07
C SER A 336 23.56 -11.99 -22.88
N LEU A 337 23.92 -11.10 -21.96
CA LEU A 337 23.10 -10.85 -20.77
C LEU A 337 21.84 -10.06 -21.15
N ARG A 338 20.67 -10.56 -20.73
CA ARG A 338 19.41 -9.80 -20.73
C ARG A 338 19.04 -9.46 -19.29
N ASN A 339 19.02 -8.17 -18.96
CA ASN A 339 18.63 -7.66 -17.65
C ASN A 339 17.17 -7.16 -17.68
N LEU A 340 16.22 -8.08 -17.53
CA LEU A 340 14.78 -7.82 -17.57
C LEU A 340 14.21 -7.88 -16.13
N LEU A 341 13.19 -7.16 -15.62
CA LEU A 341 12.43 -5.97 -16.01
C LEU A 341 11.78 -5.37 -14.74
N LEU A 342 11.53 -4.06 -14.77
CA LEU A 342 10.72 -3.34 -13.79
C LEU A 342 9.22 -3.37 -14.14
N TYR A 343 8.40 -3.79 -13.18
CA TYR A 343 6.95 -3.94 -13.31
C TYR A 343 6.23 -3.04 -12.30
N LYS A 344 5.47 -2.01 -12.72
CA LYS A 344 4.83 -1.07 -11.78
C LYS A 344 3.30 -1.09 -11.65
N SER A 345 2.78 -1.63 -10.54
CA SER A 345 1.38 -1.46 -10.06
C SER A 345 1.16 -1.85 -8.58
N CYS A 346 0.48 -0.99 -7.80
CA CYS A 346 0.13 -1.23 -6.39
C CYS A 346 -0.66 -2.52 -6.14
N CYS A 347 -1.66 -2.80 -6.99
CA CYS A 347 -2.53 -3.96 -6.82
C CYS A 347 -1.83 -5.26 -7.23
N CYS A 348 -0.76 -5.18 -8.04
CA CYS A 348 0.02 -6.34 -8.45
C CYS A 348 0.97 -6.80 -7.34
N SER A 349 1.57 -5.88 -6.59
CA SER A 349 2.56 -6.24 -5.56
C SER A 349 1.97 -7.13 -4.45
N ILE A 350 0.80 -6.78 -3.89
CA ILE A 350 0.14 -7.60 -2.84
C ILE A 350 -0.20 -9.00 -3.36
N ARG A 351 -0.66 -9.09 -4.62
CA ARG A 351 -1.09 -10.32 -5.28
C ARG A 351 0.08 -11.21 -5.68
N LEU A 352 1.19 -10.60 -6.11
CA LEU A 352 2.41 -11.31 -6.46
C LEU A 352 3.09 -11.84 -5.19
N LEU A 353 3.16 -11.05 -4.11
CA LEU A 353 3.65 -11.54 -2.81
C LEU A 353 2.81 -12.73 -2.31
N SER A 354 1.48 -12.62 -2.42
CA SER A 354 0.55 -13.71 -2.11
C SER A 354 0.84 -14.97 -2.94
N LEU A 355 1.14 -14.81 -4.24
CA LEU A 355 1.47 -15.92 -5.12
C LEU A 355 2.85 -16.51 -4.79
N SER A 356 3.85 -15.68 -4.53
CA SER A 356 5.19 -16.11 -4.14
C SER A 356 5.20 -16.86 -2.82
N GLN A 357 4.39 -16.44 -1.84
CA GLN A 357 4.24 -17.13 -0.57
C GLN A 357 3.56 -18.51 -0.76
N VAL A 358 2.49 -18.57 -1.56
CA VAL A 358 1.83 -19.86 -1.89
C VAL A 358 2.77 -20.80 -2.66
N VAL A 359 3.61 -20.27 -3.57
CA VAL A 359 4.60 -21.07 -4.29
C VAL A 359 5.72 -21.54 -3.37
N ALA A 360 6.18 -20.70 -2.43
CA ALA A 360 7.19 -21.06 -1.45
C ALA A 360 6.70 -22.08 -0.41
N GLU A 361 5.39 -22.12 -0.11
CA GLU A 361 4.78 -23.13 0.77
C GLU A 361 4.51 -24.48 0.06
N LEU A 362 4.60 -24.53 -1.27
CA LEU A 362 4.39 -25.73 -2.09
C LEU A 362 5.69 -26.38 -2.59
N LEU A 363 6.84 -25.72 -2.40
CA LEU A 363 8.20 -26.22 -2.61
C LEU A 363 8.79 -26.66 -1.27
#